data_AF-A0A348XFT6-F1
#
_entry.id   AF-A0A348XFT6-F1
#
_cell.length_a   1.000
_cell.length_b   1.000
_cell.length_c   1.000
_cell.angle_alpha   90.00
_cell.angle_beta   90.00
_cell.angle_gamma   90.00
#
_symmetry.space_group_name_H-M   'P 1'
#
loop_
_entity.id
_entity.type
_entity.pdbx_description
1 polymer ?
#
loop_
_entity_poly.entity_id
_entity_poly.type
_entity_poly.pdbx_seq_one_letter_code
_entity_poly.pdbx_strand_id
1 'polypeptide(L)'
;MVGAQMFTLREFAKTADDLARTLGRVSEIGYCASGVSAIGAMNGDDPEVSAEVARKMLDEDGLSCAAPHRNWEQLLTDTNREIEFHQTLGCSYLAIRSLEGE
;
A
#
# COMPACT_ATOMS: atom_id res chain seq x y z
N MET A 1 10.46 -10.14 12.49
CA MET A 1 9.58 -9.80 11.36
C MET A 1 10.27 -8.70 10.56
N VAL A 2 10.48 -8.89 9.25
CA VAL A 2 11.12 -7.90 8.36
C VAL A 2 10.10 -7.48 7.30
N GLY A 3 9.93 -6.18 7.11
CA GLY A 3 9.06 -5.61 6.08
C GLY A 3 9.86 -5.02 4.93
N ALA A 4 9.27 -5.05 3.73
CA ALA A 4 9.81 -4.39 2.54
C ALA A 4 8.99 -3.13 2.23
N GLN A 5 9.67 -2.01 1.97
CA GLN A 5 9.04 -0.80 1.46
C GLN A 5 8.76 -0.97 -0.05
N MET A 6 7.49 -0.96 -0.47
CA MET A 6 7.11 -1.23 -1.86
C MET A 6 7.53 -0.14 -2.85
N PHE A 7 7.96 1.04 -2.35
CA PHE A 7 8.47 2.11 -3.22
C PHE A 7 9.64 1.66 -4.11
N THR A 8 10.47 0.72 -3.63
CA THR A 8 11.57 0.11 -4.39
C THR A 8 11.06 -0.73 -5.57
N LEU A 9 9.83 -1.24 -5.49
CA LEU A 9 9.20 -2.12 -6.47
C LEU A 9 8.10 -1.44 -7.28
N ARG A 10 7.89 -0.12 -7.13
CA ARG A 10 6.80 0.65 -7.78
C ARG A 10 6.71 0.45 -9.30
N GLU A 11 7.84 0.25 -9.98
CA GLU A 11 7.86 0.02 -11.43
C GLU A 11 7.23 -1.32 -11.83
N PHE A 12 7.18 -2.28 -10.90
CA PHE A 12 6.57 -3.60 -11.05
C PHE A 12 5.18 -3.69 -10.41
N ALA A 13 4.57 -2.57 -10.04
CA ALA A 13 3.28 -2.53 -9.35
C ALA A 13 2.32 -1.51 -10.01
N LYS A 14 2.44 -1.34 -11.34
CA LYS A 14 1.67 -0.35 -12.11
C LYS A 14 0.28 -0.83 -12.47
N THR A 15 0.11 -2.13 -12.72
CA THR A 15 -1.17 -2.77 -13.06
C THR A 15 -1.57 -3.76 -11.96
N ALA A 16 -2.84 -4.18 -11.94
CA ALA A 16 -3.33 -5.19 -11.00
C ALA A 16 -2.54 -6.52 -11.09
N ASP A 17 -2.27 -6.99 -12.31
CA ASP A 17 -1.54 -8.24 -12.55
C ASP A 17 -0.07 -8.15 -12.11
N ASP A 18 0.58 -7.01 -12.38
CA ASP A 18 1.96 -6.78 -11.96
C ASP A 18 2.07 -6.68 -10.43
N LEU A 19 1.09 -6.05 -9.78
CA LEU A 19 1.00 -6.00 -8.33
C LEU A 19 0.90 -7.40 -7.72
N ALA A 20 -0.03 -8.23 -8.20
CA ALA A 20 -0.21 -9.60 -7.69
C ALA A 20 1.07 -10.45 -7.84
N ARG A 21 1.71 -10.39 -9.02
CA ARG A 21 2.98 -11.10 -9.25
C ARG A 21 4.11 -10.61 -8.35
N THR A 22 4.16 -9.31 -8.09
CA THR A 22 5.19 -8.71 -7.23
C THR A 22 4.98 -9.12 -5.78
N LEU A 23 3.75 -9.11 -5.27
CA LEU A 23 3.42 -9.54 -3.91
C LEU A 23 3.77 -11.01 -3.67
N GLY A 24 3.40 -11.92 -4.59
CA GLY A 24 3.76 -13.33 -4.49
C GLY A 24 5.28 -13.53 -4.40
N ARG A 25 6.05 -12.79 -5.22
CA ARG A 25 7.52 -12.87 -5.18
C ARG A 25 8.13 -12.29 -3.91
N VAL A 26 7.53 -11.23 -3.35
CA VAL A 26 7.95 -10.66 -2.05
C VAL A 26 7.72 -11.67 -0.93
N SER A 27 6.60 -12.39 -0.97
CA SER A 27 6.29 -13.47 -0.03
C SER A 27 7.27 -14.65 -0.16
N GLU A 28 7.58 -15.09 -1.39
CA GLU A 28 8.56 -16.15 -1.66
C GLU A 28 9.97 -15.82 -1.12
N ILE A 29 10.36 -14.55 -1.12
CA ILE A 29 11.65 -14.09 -0.57
C ILE A 29 11.65 -14.16 0.98
N GLY A 30 10.48 -14.23 1.62
CA GLY A 30 10.31 -14.35 3.07
C GLY A 30 10.01 -13.02 3.78
N TYR A 31 9.59 -11.98 3.06
CA TYR A 31 9.08 -10.76 3.69
C TYR A 31 7.66 -10.97 4.20
N CYS A 32 7.32 -10.41 5.36
CA CYS A 32 6.00 -10.60 6.00
C CYS A 32 5.17 -9.31 6.04
N ALA A 33 5.76 -8.17 5.68
CA ALA A 33 5.08 -6.87 5.72
C ALA A 33 5.43 -6.04 4.47
N SER A 34 4.42 -5.55 3.77
CA SER A 34 4.61 -4.61 2.67
C SER A 34 4.16 -3.21 3.12
N GLY A 35 5.05 -2.22 2.96
CA GLY A 35 4.66 -0.83 3.03
C GLY A 35 3.95 -0.46 1.73
N VAL A 36 2.61 -0.55 1.71
CA VAL A 36 1.76 -0.23 0.55
C VAL A 36 1.93 1.25 0.20
N SER A 37 2.92 1.57 -0.62
CA SER A 37 3.36 2.94 -0.91
C SER A 37 3.73 3.04 -2.38
N ALA A 38 3.21 4.05 -3.07
CA ALA A 38 3.46 4.29 -4.50
C ALA A 38 3.13 3.07 -5.40
N ILE A 39 2.06 2.35 -5.07
CA ILE A 39 1.54 1.28 -5.94
C ILE A 39 0.71 1.94 -7.03
N GLY A 40 1.19 1.90 -8.28
CA GLY A 40 0.52 2.53 -9.42
C GLY A 40 -0.90 2.02 -9.61
N ALA A 41 -1.12 0.72 -9.41
CA ALA A 41 -2.44 0.09 -9.53
C ALA A 41 -3.48 0.62 -8.51
N MET A 42 -3.04 1.27 -7.43
CA MET A 42 -3.91 1.81 -6.37
C MET A 42 -3.98 3.33 -6.35
N ASN A 43 -3.36 4.02 -7.32
CA ASN A 43 -3.28 5.49 -7.37
C ASN A 43 -3.92 6.04 -8.65
N GLY A 44 -4.44 7.26 -8.60
CA GLY A 44 -5.10 7.95 -9.71
C GLY A 44 -6.58 8.20 -9.46
N ASP A 45 -7.26 8.81 -10.43
CA ASP A 45 -8.70 9.11 -10.35
C ASP A 45 -9.57 7.85 -10.50
N ASP A 46 -9.03 6.81 -11.15
CA ASP A 46 -9.67 5.51 -11.36
C ASP A 46 -8.64 4.37 -11.16
N PRO A 47 -8.40 3.95 -9.91
CA PRO A 47 -7.41 2.91 -9.61
C PRO A 47 -7.91 1.52 -10.01
N GLU A 48 -7.04 0.72 -10.67
CA GLU A 48 -7.35 -0.67 -11.04
C GLU A 48 -7.58 -1.57 -9.83
N VAL A 49 -7.01 -1.23 -8.67
CA VAL A 49 -7.06 -2.01 -7.43
C VAL A 49 -7.56 -1.13 -6.30
N SER A 50 -8.70 -1.49 -5.72
CA SER A 50 -9.24 -0.86 -4.52
C SER A 50 -8.50 -1.32 -3.25
N ALA A 51 -8.74 -0.65 -2.13
CA ALA A 51 -8.17 -1.04 -0.83
C ALA A 51 -8.58 -2.46 -0.41
N GLU A 52 -9.83 -2.85 -0.68
CA GLU A 52 -10.37 -4.18 -0.39
C GLU A 52 -9.69 -5.25 -1.22
N VAL A 53 -9.48 -4.98 -2.52
CA VAL A 53 -8.80 -5.91 -3.43
C VAL A 53 -7.33 -6.07 -3.03
N ALA A 54 -6.65 -4.96 -2.72
CA ALA A 54 -5.27 -5.00 -2.23
C ALA A 54 -5.15 -5.78 -0.91
N ARG A 55 -6.11 -5.62 0.02
CA ARG A 55 -6.16 -6.41 1.24
C ARG A 55 -6.26 -7.90 0.94
N LYS A 56 -7.14 -8.31 0.02
CA LYS A 56 -7.29 -9.71 -0.38
C LYS A 56 -6.00 -10.28 -0.97
N MET A 57 -5.34 -9.53 -1.86
CA MET A 57 -4.06 -9.93 -2.44
C MET A 57 -2.97 -10.12 -1.38
N LEU A 58 -2.89 -9.20 -0.40
CA LEU A 58 -1.96 -9.34 0.72
C LEU A 58 -2.25 -10.58 1.57
N ASP A 59 -3.53 -10.80 1.90
CA ASP A 59 -3.95 -11.96 2.69
C ASP A 59 -3.66 -13.29 1.96
N GLU A 60 -3.86 -13.34 0.63
CA GLU A 60 -3.56 -14.51 -0.22
C GLU A 60 -2.07 -14.88 -0.21
N ASP A 61 -1.19 -13.87 -0.20
CA ASP A 61 0.26 -14.06 -0.15
C ASP A 61 0.83 -14.13 1.28
N GLY A 62 -0.02 -14.11 2.31
CA GLY A 62 0.41 -14.13 3.73
C GLY A 62 1.17 -12.86 4.15
N LEU A 63 0.98 -11.76 3.43
CA LEU A 63 1.59 -10.47 3.68
C LEU A 63 0.69 -9.58 4.52
N SER A 64 1.28 -8.74 5.36
CA SER A 64 0.55 -7.73 6.15
C SER A 64 0.89 -6.31 5.68
N CYS A 65 -0.07 -5.39 5.77
CA CYS A 65 0.19 -3.96 5.56
C CYS A 65 0.66 -3.33 6.87
N ALA A 66 1.93 -2.90 6.96
CA ALA A 66 2.46 -2.31 8.19
C ALA A 66 2.20 -0.81 8.30
N ALA A 67 2.60 -0.04 7.27
CA ALA A 67 2.42 1.41 7.25
C ALA A 67 2.44 1.93 5.80
N PRO A 68 1.27 2.26 5.21
CA PRO A 68 1.22 2.87 3.90
C PRO A 68 1.68 4.34 4.00
N HIS A 69 2.39 4.82 2.98
CA HIS A 69 2.75 6.24 2.87
C HIS A 69 1.60 7.00 2.23
N ARG A 70 1.12 8.05 2.92
CA ARG A 70 -0.02 8.85 2.47
C ARG A 70 0.37 10.29 2.14
N ASN A 71 -0.40 10.91 1.25
CA ASN A 71 -0.21 12.31 0.89
C ASN A 71 -0.72 13.22 2.03
N TRP A 72 0.09 14.19 2.42
CA TRP A 72 -0.24 15.17 3.47
C TRP A 72 -1.51 15.97 3.16
N GLU A 73 -1.71 16.40 1.92
CA GLU A 73 -2.88 17.18 1.52
C GLU A 73 -4.17 16.36 1.67
N GLN A 74 -4.14 15.08 1.27
CA GLN A 74 -5.28 14.17 1.43
C GLN A 74 -5.61 13.92 2.90
N LEU A 75 -4.59 13.82 3.77
CA LEU A 75 -4.81 13.67 5.21
C LEU A 75 -5.47 14.90 5.84
N LEU A 76 -5.15 16.10 5.36
CA LEU A 76 -5.74 17.35 5.86
C LEU A 76 -7.15 17.59 5.33
N THR A 77 -7.40 17.23 4.07
CA THR A 77 -8.66 17.53 3.37
C THR A 77 -9.71 16.44 3.54
N ASP A 78 -9.30 15.19 3.71
CA ASP A 78 -10.20 14.03 3.79
C ASP A 78 -9.69 12.94 4.77
N THR A 79 -9.50 13.34 6.03
CA THR A 79 -9.01 12.45 7.09
C THR A 79 -9.87 11.21 7.28
N ASN A 80 -11.20 11.32 7.11
CA ASN A 80 -12.12 10.20 7.33
C ASN A 80 -11.93 9.10 6.27
N ARG A 81 -11.80 9.48 5.00
CA ARG A 81 -11.49 8.54 3.92
C ARG A 81 -10.16 7.84 4.16
N GLU A 82 -9.16 8.57 4.65
CA GLU A 82 -7.86 8.00 4.99
C GLU A 82 -7.98 6.98 6.14
N ILE A 83 -8.75 7.28 7.19
CA ILE A 83 -9.01 6.32 8.28
C ILE A 83 -9.66 5.04 7.74
N GLU A 84 -10.71 5.18 6.92
CA GLU A 84 -11.39 4.03 6.32
C GLU A 84 -10.45 3.19 5.45
N PHE A 85 -9.63 3.84 4.62
CA PHE A 85 -8.63 3.17 3.78
C PHE A 85 -7.66 2.31 4.60
N HIS A 86 -7.16 2.82 5.74
CA HIS A 86 -6.24 2.07 6.59
C HIS A 86 -6.94 0.91 7.31
N GLN A 87 -8.17 1.12 7.76
CA GLN A 87 -8.98 0.08 8.39
C GLN A 87 -9.28 -1.06 7.42
N THR A 88 -9.65 -0.75 6.17
CA THR A 88 -9.87 -1.73 5.10
C THR A 88 -8.61 -2.54 4.82
N LEU A 89 -7.46 -1.88 4.67
CA LEU A 89 -6.19 -2.57 4.47
C LEU A 89 -5.67 -3.32 5.72
N GLY A 90 -6.28 -3.12 6.89
CA GLY A 90 -5.84 -3.73 8.14
C GLY A 90 -4.53 -3.14 8.68
N CYS A 91 -4.12 -1.96 8.25
CA CYS A 91 -2.90 -1.31 8.74
C CYS A 91 -3.22 -0.54 10.04
N SER A 92 -2.51 -0.83 11.13
CA SER A 92 -2.67 -0.12 12.41
C SER A 92 -1.87 1.19 12.49
N TYR A 93 -0.91 1.37 11.59
CA TYR A 93 -0.02 2.53 11.57
C TYR A 93 -0.11 3.24 10.23
N LEU A 94 0.02 4.56 10.28
CA LEU A 94 0.10 5.45 9.13
C LEU A 94 1.49 6.09 9.11
N ALA A 95 2.12 6.19 7.93
CA ALA A 95 3.40 6.87 7.75
C ALA A 95 3.24 8.09 6.84
N ILE A 96 3.80 9.23 7.28
CA ILE A 96 3.87 10.46 6.49
C ILE A 96 5.31 10.62 6.01
N ARG A 97 5.53 10.58 4.68
CA ARG A 97 6.88 10.66 4.09
C ARG A 97 7.49 12.05 4.22
N SER A 98 6.67 13.09 4.18
CA SER A 98 7.08 14.49 4.20
C SER A 98 5.95 15.31 4.79
N LEU A 99 6.27 16.15 5.76
CA LEU A 99 5.45 17.32 6.05
C LEU A 99 6.01 18.40 5.11
N GLU A 100 5.25 18.80 4.09
CA GLU A 100 5.60 20.03 3.39
C GLU A 100 5.34 21.19 4.35
N GLY A 101 6.43 21.66 4.98
CA GLY A 101 6.56 23.04 5.42
C GLY A 101 7.54 23.69 4.46
N GLU A 102 7.00 24.63 3.67
CA GLU A 102 7.61 25.42 2.57
C GLU A 102 7.50 24.85 1.16
#